data_AF-A0A426JGF2-F1
#
_entry.id   AF-A0A426JGF2-F1
#
_cell.length_a   1.000
_cell.length_b   1.000
_cell.length_c   1.000
_cell.angle_alpha   90.00
_cell.angle_beta   90.00
_cell.angle_gamma   90.00
#
_symmetry.space_group_name_H-M   'P 1'
#
loop_
_entity.id
_entity.type
_entity.pdbx_description
1 polymer ?
#
loop_
_entity_poly.entity_id
_entity_poly.type
_entity_poly.pdbx_seq_one_letter_code
_entity_poly.pdbx_strand_id
1 'polypeptide(L)'
;MSFTNHVITELRYYVYLYLHPETNEIFYVGKGNGNRAFSHLKEQSESKKVRYIEELKNQGLQPKIEILVHGLEDEKIALNVESSIIDLIGIKNLTNKQSGYKSATFGRMTIDQINSIYSKQPVDITEPSILIKVNQSFRFSMTENELYDYTRGRWNLNPDRAKNAKYGFAVYQGVIQEVYEIFKWHEAGTTESIRLENSKSPLDTKESLDGRYEFTGKIAPKDIREKYRLKSVEHIFSKKSQNPIKYVNI
;
A
#
# COMPACT_ATOMS: atom_id res chain seq x y z
N MET A 1 -14.44 29.03 10.43
CA MET A 1 -14.05 28.43 11.73
C MET A 1 -12.56 28.63 11.92
N SER A 2 -12.14 28.91 13.14
CA SER A 2 -10.74 29.04 13.54
C SER A 2 -10.62 28.85 15.05
N PHE A 3 -9.51 28.28 15.50
CA PHE A 3 -9.07 28.29 16.89
C PHE A 3 -8.50 29.67 17.26
N THR A 4 -8.62 30.03 18.54
CA THR A 4 -7.94 31.22 19.09
C THR A 4 -6.45 30.93 19.24
N ASN A 5 -5.62 31.98 19.34
CA ASN A 5 -4.17 31.82 19.50
C ASN A 5 -3.80 30.98 20.73
N HIS A 6 -4.49 31.19 21.85
CA HIS A 6 -4.27 30.39 23.06
C HIS A 6 -4.56 28.91 22.81
N VAL A 7 -5.68 28.59 22.16
CA VAL A 7 -6.03 27.21 21.81
C VAL A 7 -5.01 26.60 20.83
N ILE A 8 -4.52 27.37 19.85
CA ILE A 8 -3.48 26.89 18.92
C ILE A 8 -2.20 26.50 19.67
N THR A 9 -1.78 27.31 20.64
CA THR A 9 -0.60 27.03 21.47
C THR A 9 -0.76 25.72 22.25
N GLU A 10 -1.93 25.50 22.88
CA GLU A 10 -2.21 24.28 23.65
C GLU A 10 -2.42 23.04 22.76
N LEU A 11 -3.02 23.21 21.58
CA LEU A 11 -3.25 22.12 20.64
C LEU A 11 -1.95 21.52 20.10
N ARG A 12 -0.89 22.32 19.96
CA ARG A 12 0.39 21.92 19.33
C ARG A 12 0.14 21.19 18.00
N TYR A 13 0.69 19.98 17.83
CA TYR A 13 0.26 19.08 16.77
C TYR A 13 -0.91 18.20 17.22
N TYR A 14 -1.80 17.89 16.29
CA TYR A 14 -3.01 17.11 16.53
C TYR A 14 -3.37 16.25 15.34
N VAL A 15 -4.23 15.25 15.58
CA VAL A 15 -4.93 14.48 14.54
C VAL A 15 -6.41 14.79 14.65
N TYR A 16 -7.05 15.02 13.50
CA TYR A 16 -8.45 15.39 13.39
C TYR A 16 -9.19 14.48 12.41
N LEU A 17 -10.51 14.40 12.58
CA LEU A 17 -11.42 13.57 11.81
C LEU A 17 -12.47 14.46 11.14
N TYR A 18 -12.85 14.12 9.92
CA TYR A 18 -14.12 14.59 9.35
C TYR A 18 -15.10 13.44 9.34
N LEU A 19 -16.29 13.70 9.86
CA LEU A 19 -17.36 12.74 9.98
C LEU A 19 -18.61 13.24 9.26
N HIS A 20 -19.38 12.30 8.69
CA HIS A 20 -20.72 12.59 8.24
C HIS A 20 -21.56 13.04 9.45
N PRO A 21 -22.30 14.17 9.37
CA PRO A 21 -22.93 14.78 10.54
C PRO A 21 -24.02 13.92 11.20
N GLU A 22 -24.70 13.09 10.42
CA GLU A 22 -25.81 12.24 10.91
C GLU A 22 -25.36 10.83 11.33
N THR A 23 -24.61 10.13 10.47
CA THR A 23 -24.17 8.76 10.73
C THR A 23 -22.93 8.67 11.63
N ASN A 24 -22.19 9.77 11.83
CA ASN A 24 -20.86 9.81 12.42
C ASN A 24 -19.83 8.91 11.70
N GLU A 25 -20.07 8.57 10.43
CA GLU A 25 -19.09 7.84 9.63
C GLU A 25 -17.85 8.70 9.37
N ILE A 26 -16.67 8.20 9.73
CA ILE A 26 -15.39 8.87 9.49
C ILE A 26 -15.02 8.70 8.03
N PHE A 27 -14.97 9.79 7.28
CA PHE A 27 -14.60 9.77 5.86
C PHE A 27 -13.25 10.45 5.58
N TYR A 28 -12.62 11.09 6.56
CA TYR A 28 -11.28 11.67 6.41
C TYR A 28 -10.54 11.72 7.75
N VAL A 29 -9.25 11.42 7.69
CA VAL A 29 -8.31 11.52 8.82
C VAL A 29 -7.18 12.44 8.40
N GLY A 30 -6.82 13.43 9.23
CA GLY A 30 -5.73 14.34 8.92
C GLY A 30 -4.90 14.69 10.14
N LYS A 31 -3.60 14.93 9.95
CA LYS A 31 -2.78 15.64 10.96
C LYS A 31 -2.75 17.14 10.71
N GLY A 32 -2.58 17.92 11.77
CA GLY A 32 -2.37 19.35 11.64
C GLY A 32 -1.79 20.08 12.84
N ASN A 33 -1.56 21.36 12.62
CA ASN A 33 -1.15 22.38 13.57
C ASN A 33 -1.94 23.65 13.23
N GLY A 34 -2.22 24.51 14.22
CA GLY A 34 -2.99 25.73 14.01
C GLY A 34 -4.38 25.44 13.46
N ASN A 35 -4.79 26.16 12.43
CA ASN A 35 -6.14 26.06 11.85
C ASN A 35 -6.29 25.02 10.71
N ARG A 36 -5.32 24.11 10.56
CA ARG A 36 -5.32 23.11 9.48
C ARG A 36 -6.56 22.24 9.43
N ALA A 37 -7.18 21.91 10.57
CA ALA A 37 -8.46 21.21 10.61
C ALA A 37 -9.56 21.88 9.77
N PHE A 38 -9.51 23.20 9.55
CA PHE A 38 -10.52 23.96 8.83
C PHE A 38 -10.13 24.31 7.39
N SER A 39 -8.89 24.07 6.97
CA SER A 39 -8.41 24.52 5.66
C SER A 39 -9.16 23.87 4.50
N HIS A 40 -9.66 22.64 4.70
CA HIS A 40 -10.31 21.87 3.65
C HIS A 40 -11.75 22.31 3.37
N LEU A 41 -12.41 23.04 4.27
CA LEU A 41 -13.76 23.55 4.05
C LEU A 41 -13.85 24.59 2.93
N LYS A 42 -12.71 25.25 2.63
CA LYS A 42 -12.56 26.31 1.63
C LYS A 42 -11.70 25.89 0.44
N GLU A 43 -11.26 24.63 0.39
CA GLU A 43 -10.40 24.13 -0.67
C GLU A 43 -11.22 23.91 -1.94
N GLN A 44 -10.75 24.42 -3.08
CA GLN A 44 -11.40 24.28 -4.39
C GLN A 44 -10.68 23.26 -5.30
N SER A 45 -9.86 22.39 -4.71
CA SER A 45 -9.05 21.43 -5.48
C SER A 45 -9.88 20.21 -5.90
N GLU A 46 -9.59 19.65 -7.07
CA GLU A 46 -10.19 18.39 -7.51
C GLU A 46 -9.64 17.22 -6.68
N SER A 47 -10.35 16.85 -5.61
CA SER A 47 -10.02 15.71 -4.75
C SER A 47 -11.27 14.98 -4.25
N LYS A 48 -11.15 13.67 -3.96
CA LYS A 48 -12.26 12.86 -3.40
C LYS A 48 -12.89 13.53 -2.16
N LYS A 49 -12.05 14.07 -1.29
CA LYS A 49 -12.45 14.81 -0.09
C LYS A 49 -13.26 16.07 -0.41
N VAL A 50 -12.80 16.89 -1.35
CA VAL A 50 -13.50 18.13 -1.74
C VAL A 50 -14.85 17.80 -2.36
N ARG A 51 -14.90 16.80 -3.26
CA ARG A 51 -16.17 16.32 -3.85
C ARG A 51 -17.16 15.85 -2.79
N TYR A 52 -16.72 15.04 -1.83
CA TYR A 52 -17.60 14.57 -0.76
C TYR A 52 -18.09 15.72 0.15
N ILE A 53 -17.24 16.71 0.43
CA ILE A 53 -17.65 17.93 1.16
C ILE A 53 -18.67 18.75 0.35
N GLU A 54 -18.52 18.84 -0.97
CA GLU A 54 -19.48 19.51 -1.86
C GLU A 54 -20.80 18.76 -1.94
N GLU A 55 -20.78 17.42 -2.00
CA GLU A 55 -21.97 16.57 -1.93
C GLU A 55 -22.76 16.81 -0.64
N LEU A 56 -22.09 16.85 0.52
CA LEU A 56 -22.72 17.22 1.79
C LEU A 56 -23.32 18.63 1.75
N LYS A 57 -22.58 19.61 1.23
CA LYS A 57 -23.07 21.00 1.10
C LYS A 57 -24.32 21.10 0.23
N ASN A 58 -24.39 20.35 -0.87
CA ASN A 58 -25.56 20.31 -1.75
C ASN A 58 -26.81 19.73 -1.07
N GLN A 59 -26.62 18.92 -0.02
CA GLN A 59 -27.69 18.42 0.84
C GLN A 59 -28.03 19.37 2.01
N GLY A 60 -27.39 20.55 2.07
CA GLY A 60 -27.54 21.48 3.19
C GLY A 60 -26.78 21.05 4.45
N LEU A 61 -25.91 20.04 4.35
CA LEU A 61 -25.14 19.49 5.46
C LEU A 61 -23.73 20.07 5.50
N GLN A 62 -23.11 19.99 6.69
CA GLN A 62 -21.69 20.28 6.87
C GLN A 62 -21.02 19.12 7.60
N PRO A 63 -19.79 18.77 7.23
CA PRO A 63 -19.07 17.72 7.93
C PRO A 63 -18.80 18.13 9.38
N LYS A 64 -18.94 17.16 10.29
CA LYS A 64 -18.52 17.32 11.69
C LYS A 64 -17.00 17.18 11.74
N ILE A 65 -16.33 18.10 12.42
CA ILE A 65 -14.87 18.07 12.59
C ILE A 65 -14.57 17.81 14.06
N GLU A 66 -13.80 16.76 14.33
CA GLU A 66 -13.40 16.37 15.68
C GLU A 66 -11.88 16.31 15.80
N ILE A 67 -11.36 16.68 16.97
CA ILE A 67 -9.95 16.48 17.31
C ILE A 67 -9.85 15.14 18.03
N LEU A 68 -9.17 14.17 17.42
CA LEU A 68 -9.01 12.82 17.96
C LEU A 68 -7.93 12.78 19.05
N VAL A 69 -6.80 13.46 18.81
CA VAL A 69 -5.71 13.63 19.78
C VAL A 69 -5.05 14.97 19.53
N HIS A 70 -4.61 15.64 20.60
CA HIS A 70 -3.91 16.92 20.54
C HIS A 70 -2.81 17.02 21.60
N GLY A 71 -2.06 18.13 21.60
CA GLY A 71 -0.96 18.35 22.53
C GLY A 71 0.32 17.60 22.13
N LEU A 72 0.39 17.07 20.91
CA LEU A 72 1.55 16.32 20.44
C LEU A 72 2.71 17.27 20.20
N GLU A 73 3.87 16.96 20.78
CA GLU A 73 5.07 17.78 20.70
C GLU A 73 5.75 17.70 19.32
N ASP A 74 5.69 16.53 18.71
CA ASP A 74 6.38 16.23 17.47
C ASP A 74 5.37 15.93 16.36
N GLU A 75 5.54 16.59 15.21
CA GLU A 75 4.79 16.33 13.99
C GLU A 75 4.87 14.84 13.58
N LYS A 76 6.00 14.19 13.81
CA LYS A 76 6.22 12.77 13.54
C LYS A 76 5.29 11.88 14.37
N ILE A 77 4.99 12.26 15.61
CA ILE A 77 4.02 11.53 16.44
C ILE A 77 2.63 11.66 15.84
N ALA A 78 2.22 12.88 15.46
CA ALA A 78 0.94 13.11 14.80
C ALA A 78 0.81 12.34 13.49
N LEU A 79 1.90 12.25 12.72
CA LEU A 79 1.98 11.45 11.50
C LEU A 79 1.82 9.94 11.77
N ASN A 80 2.46 9.40 12.81
CA ASN A 80 2.32 7.98 13.15
C ASN A 80 0.90 7.65 13.62
N VAL A 81 0.27 8.54 14.40
CA VAL A 81 -1.12 8.36 14.84
C VAL A 81 -2.07 8.42 13.64
N GLU A 82 -1.96 9.44 12.78
CA GLU A 82 -2.74 9.56 11.54
C GLU A 82 -2.64 8.28 10.70
N SER A 83 -1.43 7.79 10.46
CA SER A 83 -1.20 6.55 9.71
C SER A 83 -1.88 5.33 10.34
N SER A 84 -1.78 5.20 11.67
CA SER A 84 -2.37 4.07 12.40
C SER A 84 -3.89 4.05 12.28
N ILE A 85 -4.53 5.22 12.33
CA ILE A 85 -5.99 5.35 12.18
C ILE A 85 -6.41 5.07 10.74
N ILE A 86 -5.68 5.58 9.74
CA ILE A 86 -5.94 5.27 8.33
C ILE A 86 -5.82 3.76 8.07
N ASP A 87 -4.82 3.10 8.65
CA ASP A 87 -4.61 1.65 8.51
C ASP A 87 -5.66 0.82 9.26
N LEU A 88 -6.19 1.33 10.37
CA LEU A 88 -7.27 0.70 11.13
C LEU A 88 -8.60 0.75 10.36
N ILE A 89 -8.99 1.94 9.88
CA ILE A 89 -10.25 2.17 9.15
C ILE A 89 -10.17 1.56 7.73
N GLY A 90 -8.99 1.61 7.12
CA GLY A 90 -8.74 1.19 5.75
C GLY A 90 -8.99 2.33 4.75
N ILE A 91 -8.01 2.58 3.88
CA ILE A 91 -8.03 3.70 2.92
C ILE A 91 -9.22 3.67 1.95
N LYS A 92 -9.84 2.50 1.72
CA LYS A 92 -11.02 2.36 0.84
C LYS A 92 -12.27 3.03 1.43
N ASN A 93 -12.32 3.16 2.76
CA ASN A 93 -13.42 3.79 3.49
C ASN A 93 -13.14 5.27 3.77
N LEU A 94 -12.04 5.82 3.24
CA LEU A 94 -11.61 7.19 3.48
C LEU A 94 -11.43 7.95 2.15
N THR A 95 -11.63 9.26 2.21
CA THR A 95 -11.39 10.20 1.10
C THR A 95 -9.93 10.64 1.00
N ASN A 96 -9.06 10.17 1.91
CA ASN A 96 -7.62 10.37 1.91
C ASN A 96 -7.00 9.96 0.55
N LYS A 97 -6.05 10.76 0.04
CA LYS A 97 -5.37 10.48 -1.24
C LYS A 97 -4.34 9.36 -1.14
N GLN A 98 -3.72 9.20 0.04
CA GLN A 98 -2.64 8.24 0.28
C GLN A 98 -2.99 7.40 1.50
N SER A 99 -2.61 6.12 1.49
CA SER A 99 -2.61 5.25 2.67
C SER A 99 -1.66 5.78 3.73
N GLY A 100 -1.75 5.27 4.97
CA GLY A 100 -0.91 5.69 6.08
C GLY A 100 0.58 5.74 5.72
N TYR A 101 1.27 6.78 6.17
CA TYR A 101 2.71 6.94 6.01
C TYR A 101 3.44 5.75 6.64
N LYS A 102 4.29 5.08 5.83
CA LYS A 102 4.98 3.82 6.19
C LYS A 102 4.05 2.67 6.63
N SER A 103 2.79 2.65 6.20
CA SER A 103 1.88 1.50 6.39
C SER A 103 2.50 0.17 5.97
N ALA A 104 3.35 0.17 4.94
CA ALA A 104 4.12 -0.99 4.49
C ALA A 104 5.24 -1.45 5.45
N THR A 105 5.62 -0.65 6.44
CA THR A 105 6.72 -0.97 7.38
C THR A 105 6.27 -1.03 8.84
N PHE A 106 5.27 -0.23 9.23
CA PHE A 106 4.78 -0.12 10.61
C PHE A 106 3.26 -0.12 10.72
N GLY A 107 2.55 -0.39 9.62
CA GLY A 107 1.09 -0.42 9.62
C GLY A 107 0.50 -1.66 10.28
N ARG A 108 -0.80 -1.87 10.06
CA ARG A 108 -1.52 -3.05 10.57
C ARG A 108 -0.96 -4.34 9.96
N MET A 109 -0.50 -5.26 10.82
CA MET A 109 0.12 -6.53 10.45
C MET A 109 -0.44 -7.70 11.28
N THR A 110 -0.34 -8.91 10.77
CA THR A 110 -0.60 -10.13 11.56
C THR A 110 0.59 -10.47 12.47
N ILE A 111 0.33 -11.27 13.51
CA ILE A 111 1.39 -11.79 14.41
C ILE A 111 2.48 -12.52 13.60
N ASP A 112 2.08 -13.35 12.64
CA ASP A 112 3.04 -14.08 11.81
C ASP A 112 3.92 -13.17 10.95
N GLN A 113 3.35 -12.09 10.41
CA GLN A 113 4.12 -11.10 9.64
C GLN A 113 5.12 -10.37 10.53
N ILE A 114 4.73 -10.00 11.75
CA ILE A 114 5.63 -9.39 12.74
C ILE A 114 6.76 -10.36 13.08
N ASN A 115 6.42 -11.59 13.46
CA ASN A 115 7.40 -12.62 13.76
C ASN A 115 8.36 -12.85 12.58
N SER A 116 7.84 -12.88 11.36
CA SER A 116 8.63 -13.05 10.14
C SER A 116 9.65 -11.94 9.91
N ILE A 117 9.23 -10.67 10.01
CA ILE A 117 10.12 -9.51 9.79
C ILE A 117 11.24 -9.45 10.81
N TYR A 118 10.97 -9.80 12.06
CA TYR A 118 11.96 -9.73 13.13
C TYR A 118 12.81 -10.99 13.27
N SER A 119 12.23 -12.18 13.08
CA SER A 119 12.98 -13.45 13.16
C SER A 119 13.80 -13.73 11.90
N LYS A 120 13.33 -13.27 10.73
CA LYS A 120 13.95 -13.47 9.41
C LYS A 120 14.45 -14.91 9.18
N GLN A 121 13.65 -15.91 9.55
CA GLN A 121 14.00 -17.32 9.39
C GLN A 121 14.41 -17.61 7.92
N PRO A 122 15.68 -17.93 7.64
CA PRO A 122 16.17 -18.07 6.26
C PRO A 122 15.62 -19.33 5.59
N VAL A 123 15.47 -19.27 4.27
CA VAL A 123 15.10 -20.44 3.46
C VAL A 123 15.78 -20.44 2.10
N ASP A 124 16.28 -21.61 1.70
CA ASP A 124 16.78 -21.82 0.34
C ASP A 124 15.66 -22.30 -0.58
N ILE A 125 15.56 -21.67 -1.74
CA ILE A 125 14.58 -22.03 -2.77
C ILE A 125 15.17 -23.15 -3.62
N THR A 126 14.43 -24.25 -3.78
CA THR A 126 14.86 -25.42 -4.56
C THR A 126 14.18 -25.55 -5.92
N GLU A 127 13.01 -24.95 -6.10
CA GLU A 127 12.24 -25.03 -7.34
C GLU A 127 12.68 -23.94 -8.34
N PRO A 128 12.50 -24.15 -9.66
CA PRO A 128 12.72 -23.13 -10.66
C PRO A 128 11.82 -21.92 -10.42
N SER A 129 12.40 -20.79 -10.05
CA SER A 129 11.67 -19.68 -9.44
C SER A 129 12.15 -18.31 -9.87
N ILE A 130 11.22 -17.37 -9.95
CA ILE A 130 11.50 -15.94 -10.07
C ILE A 130 11.08 -15.23 -8.78
N LEU A 131 12.00 -14.49 -8.18
CA LEU A 131 11.73 -13.64 -7.02
C LEU A 131 11.57 -12.21 -7.51
N ILE A 132 10.50 -11.58 -7.05
CA ILE A 132 10.03 -10.28 -7.51
C ILE A 132 9.94 -9.35 -6.30
N LYS A 133 10.83 -8.36 -6.23
CA LYS A 133 10.80 -7.33 -5.18
C LYS A 133 9.68 -6.33 -5.45
N VAL A 134 8.67 -6.33 -4.59
CA VAL A 134 7.53 -5.40 -4.63
C VAL A 134 7.69 -4.22 -3.67
N ASN A 135 8.93 -3.87 -3.31
CA ASN A 135 9.25 -2.88 -2.26
C ASN A 135 8.59 -1.50 -2.43
N GLN A 136 8.36 -1.06 -3.68
CA GLN A 136 7.79 0.25 -3.95
C GLN A 136 6.27 0.29 -3.87
N SER A 137 5.60 -0.85 -4.09
CA SER A 137 4.14 -0.93 -4.19
C SER A 137 3.49 -1.65 -3.00
N PHE A 138 4.20 -2.56 -2.35
CA PHE A 138 3.67 -3.43 -1.29
C PHE A 138 3.10 -2.65 -0.11
N ARG A 139 1.97 -3.12 0.43
CA ARG A 139 1.36 -2.67 1.69
C ARG A 139 0.80 -3.90 2.41
N PHE A 140 0.92 -3.98 3.73
CA PHE A 140 0.37 -5.09 4.51
C PHE A 140 -1.15 -5.21 4.43
N SER A 141 -1.83 -4.10 4.13
CA SER A 141 -3.27 -4.04 3.91
C SER A 141 -3.72 -4.45 2.50
N MET A 142 -2.80 -4.88 1.63
CA MET A 142 -3.17 -5.39 0.31
C MET A 142 -4.07 -6.61 0.42
N THR A 143 -5.11 -6.64 -0.40
CA THR A 143 -5.88 -7.88 -0.62
C THR A 143 -5.03 -8.91 -1.37
N GLU A 144 -5.44 -10.18 -1.34
CA GLU A 144 -4.76 -11.23 -2.11
C GLU A 144 -4.67 -10.89 -3.60
N ASN A 145 -5.76 -10.37 -4.18
CA ASN A 145 -5.80 -9.93 -5.57
C ASN A 145 -4.87 -8.73 -5.84
N GLU A 146 -4.78 -7.76 -4.92
CA GLU A 146 -3.84 -6.65 -5.04
C GLU A 146 -2.39 -7.14 -5.02
N LEU A 147 -2.03 -7.97 -4.03
CA LEU A 147 -0.68 -8.50 -3.94
C LEU A 147 -0.31 -9.32 -5.18
N TYR A 148 -1.22 -10.15 -5.68
CA TYR A 148 -1.03 -10.89 -6.92
C TYR A 148 -0.83 -9.96 -8.11
N ASP A 149 -1.69 -8.97 -8.32
CA ASP A 149 -1.64 -8.08 -9.48
C ASP A 149 -0.41 -7.15 -9.48
N TYR A 150 0.07 -6.75 -8.30
CA TYR A 150 1.34 -6.04 -8.15
C TYR A 150 2.56 -6.93 -8.29
N THR A 151 2.46 -8.23 -7.99
CA THR A 151 3.56 -9.18 -8.14
C THR A 151 3.68 -9.68 -9.57
N ARG A 152 2.55 -9.90 -10.25
CA ARG A 152 2.53 -10.67 -11.48
C ARG A 152 3.03 -9.94 -12.71
N GLY A 153 3.08 -8.60 -12.71
CA GLY A 153 3.21 -7.88 -13.97
C GLY A 153 3.87 -6.51 -13.96
N ARG A 154 4.16 -6.08 -15.19
CA ARG A 154 4.89 -4.86 -15.57
C ARG A 154 6.37 -4.90 -15.20
N TRP A 155 6.98 -6.07 -15.38
CA TRP A 155 8.40 -6.26 -15.10
C TRP A 155 9.23 -6.16 -16.37
N ASN A 156 10.31 -5.39 -16.31
CA ASN A 156 11.36 -5.49 -17.32
C ASN A 156 12.21 -6.72 -16.98
N LEU A 157 12.12 -7.76 -17.81
CA LEU A 157 12.74 -9.05 -17.57
C LEU A 157 13.04 -9.77 -18.89
N ASN A 158 13.80 -10.87 -18.81
CA ASN A 158 14.12 -11.71 -19.96
C ASN A 158 13.05 -12.83 -20.06
N PRO A 159 12.18 -12.83 -21.09
CA PRO A 159 11.10 -13.81 -21.22
C PRO A 159 11.59 -15.25 -21.43
N ASP A 160 12.75 -15.44 -22.09
CA ASP A 160 13.35 -16.76 -22.31
C ASP A 160 13.86 -17.40 -21.03
N ARG A 161 14.30 -16.60 -20.05
CA ARG A 161 14.59 -17.11 -18.71
C ARG A 161 13.31 -17.29 -17.91
N ALA A 162 12.40 -16.32 -17.99
CA ALA A 162 11.18 -16.33 -17.19
C ALA A 162 10.27 -17.53 -17.49
N LYS A 163 10.22 -18.02 -18.74
CA LYS A 163 9.44 -19.22 -19.11
C LYS A 163 9.86 -20.51 -18.39
N ASN A 164 11.07 -20.56 -17.86
CA ASN A 164 11.57 -21.70 -17.09
C ASN A 164 11.21 -21.62 -15.59
N ALA A 165 10.67 -20.47 -15.12
CA ALA A 165 10.20 -20.32 -13.75
C ALA A 165 8.83 -21.01 -13.58
N LYS A 166 8.75 -21.97 -12.67
CA LYS A 166 7.49 -22.59 -12.25
C LYS A 166 6.77 -21.75 -11.18
N TYR A 167 7.52 -21.03 -10.36
CA TYR A 167 6.97 -20.25 -9.26
C TYR A 167 7.43 -18.80 -9.26
N GLY A 168 6.52 -17.89 -8.90
CA GLY A 168 6.77 -16.47 -8.68
C GLY A 168 6.64 -16.10 -7.21
N PHE A 169 7.65 -15.46 -6.64
CA PHE A 169 7.69 -15.10 -5.23
C PHE A 169 7.55 -13.59 -5.07
N ALA A 170 6.52 -13.16 -4.34
CA ALA A 170 6.39 -11.76 -3.91
C ALA A 170 7.34 -11.51 -2.74
N VAL A 171 8.35 -10.67 -2.93
CA VAL A 171 9.35 -10.38 -1.89
C VAL A 171 9.25 -8.92 -1.45
N TYR A 172 9.10 -8.71 -0.15
CA TYR A 172 9.16 -7.39 0.49
C TYR A 172 10.27 -7.39 1.55
N GLN A 173 11.24 -6.49 1.41
CA GLN A 173 12.37 -6.34 2.34
C GLN A 173 13.09 -7.68 2.68
N GLY A 174 13.22 -8.56 1.70
CA GLY A 174 13.88 -9.86 1.85
C GLY A 174 12.99 -10.97 2.42
N VAL A 175 11.74 -10.69 2.76
CA VAL A 175 10.76 -11.68 3.23
C VAL A 175 9.76 -12.02 2.14
N ILE A 176 9.50 -13.31 1.95
CA ILE A 176 8.49 -13.82 1.02
C ILE A 176 7.10 -13.54 1.60
N GLN A 177 6.31 -12.72 0.90
CA GLN A 177 4.94 -12.38 1.30
C GLN A 177 3.92 -13.37 0.76
N GLU A 178 4.15 -13.89 -0.44
CA GLU A 178 3.31 -14.92 -1.07
C GLU A 178 4.05 -15.66 -2.18
N VAL A 179 3.58 -16.87 -2.51
CA VAL A 179 4.11 -17.70 -3.59
C VAL A 179 3.01 -18.04 -4.59
N TYR A 180 3.30 -17.85 -5.88
CA TYR A 180 2.39 -18.11 -6.98
C TYR A 180 2.94 -19.22 -7.90
N GLU A 181 2.08 -20.11 -8.34
CA GLU A 181 2.35 -20.99 -9.48
C GLU A 181 2.14 -20.19 -10.77
N ILE A 182 3.16 -20.20 -11.63
CA ILE A 182 3.15 -19.50 -12.92
C ILE A 182 2.61 -20.45 -13.98
N PHE A 183 1.59 -20.02 -14.73
CA PHE A 183 1.08 -20.77 -15.87
C PHE A 183 1.70 -20.31 -17.18
N LYS A 184 1.76 -18.99 -17.39
CA LYS A 184 2.22 -18.42 -18.66
C LYS A 184 2.64 -16.97 -18.49
N TRP A 185 3.67 -16.58 -19.24
CA TRP A 185 4.10 -15.19 -19.42
C TRP A 185 3.47 -14.56 -20.67
N HIS A 186 3.18 -13.28 -20.58
CA HIS A 186 2.56 -12.44 -21.60
C HIS A 186 3.23 -11.07 -21.61
N GLU A 187 3.04 -10.32 -22.69
CA GLU A 187 3.37 -8.90 -22.71
C GLU A 187 2.49 -8.14 -21.71
N ALA A 188 3.05 -7.15 -21.03
CA ALA A 188 2.33 -6.42 -20.00
C ALA A 188 1.12 -5.67 -20.56
N GLY A 189 -0.02 -5.72 -19.84
CA GLY A 189 -1.26 -5.09 -20.27
C GLY A 189 -2.12 -5.92 -21.24
N THR A 190 -1.79 -7.19 -21.46
CA THR A 190 -2.57 -8.10 -22.32
C THR A 190 -3.52 -9.00 -21.52
N THR A 191 -3.45 -8.98 -20.19
CA THR A 191 -4.31 -9.77 -19.30
C THR A 191 -5.10 -8.90 -18.33
N GLU A 192 -6.23 -9.39 -17.83
CA GLU A 192 -7.10 -8.65 -16.90
C GLU A 192 -6.35 -8.26 -15.61
N SER A 193 -6.43 -6.99 -15.23
CA SER A 193 -5.71 -6.42 -14.10
C SER A 193 -6.58 -5.40 -13.39
N ILE A 194 -6.69 -5.52 -12.07
CA ILE A 194 -7.44 -4.58 -11.24
C ILE A 194 -6.76 -3.20 -11.16
N ARG A 195 -5.49 -3.11 -11.58
CA ARG A 195 -4.76 -1.84 -11.67
C ARG A 195 -5.23 -0.97 -12.84
N LEU A 196 -5.87 -1.55 -13.86
CA LEU A 196 -6.31 -0.82 -15.05
C LEU A 196 -7.53 0.06 -14.79
N GLU A 197 -8.41 -0.31 -13.85
CA GLU A 197 -9.67 0.40 -13.60
C GLU A 197 -9.52 1.75 -12.87
N ASN A 198 -8.34 2.06 -12.31
CA ASN A 198 -8.11 3.27 -11.50
C ASN A 198 -6.89 4.11 -11.94
N SER A 199 -6.38 3.87 -13.14
CA SER A 199 -5.09 4.39 -13.57
C SER A 199 -5.13 5.89 -13.94
N LYS A 200 -4.60 6.75 -13.06
CA LYS A 200 -3.92 8.01 -13.42
C LYS A 200 -2.41 7.90 -13.26
N SER A 201 -1.86 6.69 -13.21
CA SER A 201 -0.43 6.48 -12.95
C SER A 201 0.36 6.56 -14.26
N PRO A 202 1.52 7.25 -14.29
CA PRO A 202 2.39 7.28 -15.47
C PRO A 202 2.91 5.91 -15.93
N LEU A 203 2.74 4.86 -15.11
CA LEU A 203 3.16 3.47 -15.37
C LEU A 203 2.05 2.59 -15.98
N ASP A 204 0.98 3.23 -16.44
CA ASP A 204 -0.18 2.58 -17.05
C ASP A 204 -0.44 3.07 -18.47
N THR A 205 0.43 3.91 -19.02
CA THR A 205 0.35 4.26 -20.44
C THR A 205 0.84 3.08 -21.28
N LYS A 206 0.35 2.98 -22.52
CA LYS A 206 0.77 1.92 -23.45
C LYS A 206 2.29 1.95 -23.65
N GLU A 207 2.90 3.13 -23.72
CA GLU A 207 4.35 3.31 -23.84
C GLU A 207 5.10 2.81 -22.61
N SER A 208 4.53 2.96 -21.41
CA SER A 208 5.18 2.52 -20.16
C SER A 208 5.18 1.00 -19.98
N LEU A 209 4.26 0.30 -20.67
CA LEU A 209 4.11 -1.15 -20.66
C LEU A 209 4.95 -1.85 -21.73
N ASP A 210 5.40 -1.12 -22.75
CA ASP A 210 6.19 -1.66 -23.85
C ASP A 210 7.49 -2.35 -23.34
N GLY A 211 7.79 -3.52 -23.90
CA GLY A 211 8.92 -4.35 -23.49
C GLY A 211 8.85 -4.94 -22.07
N ARG A 212 7.73 -4.78 -21.34
CA ARG A 212 7.52 -5.39 -20.03
C ARG A 212 6.66 -6.64 -20.15
N TYR A 213 6.81 -7.52 -19.17
CA TYR A 213 6.11 -8.80 -19.11
C TYR A 213 5.30 -8.95 -17.83
N GLU A 214 4.29 -9.81 -17.93
CA GLU A 214 3.46 -10.25 -16.81
C GLU A 214 3.13 -11.72 -16.93
N PHE A 215 2.77 -12.36 -15.81
CA PHE A 215 2.30 -13.73 -15.82
C PHE A 215 0.84 -13.86 -15.38
N THR A 216 0.22 -14.93 -15.86
CA THR A 216 -1.01 -15.50 -15.30
C THR A 216 -0.64 -16.71 -14.46
N GLY A 217 -1.28 -16.85 -13.31
CA GLY A 217 -1.00 -17.88 -12.32
C GLY A 217 -2.05 -17.90 -11.23
N LYS A 218 -1.77 -18.66 -10.17
CA LYS A 218 -2.59 -18.75 -8.97
C LYS A 218 -1.70 -18.86 -7.74
N ILE A 219 -2.29 -18.78 -6.55
CA ILE A 219 -1.60 -19.16 -5.31
C ILE A 219 -1.01 -20.57 -5.46
N ALA A 220 0.25 -20.73 -5.10
CA ALA A 220 0.95 -22.00 -5.22
C ALA A 220 0.26 -23.10 -4.39
N PRO A 221 0.44 -24.39 -4.76
CA PRO A 221 0.03 -25.52 -3.93
C PRO A 221 0.47 -25.37 -2.47
N LYS A 222 -0.36 -25.87 -1.55
CA LYS A 222 -0.23 -25.62 -0.10
C LYS A 222 1.16 -25.99 0.44
N ASP A 223 1.70 -27.12 0.02
CA ASP A 223 3.02 -27.63 0.38
C ASP A 223 4.15 -26.66 -0.02
N ILE A 224 4.10 -26.13 -1.25
CA ILE A 224 5.07 -25.12 -1.73
C ILE A 224 4.88 -23.80 -0.99
N ARG A 225 3.63 -23.38 -0.80
CA ARG A 225 3.31 -22.11 -0.14
C ARG A 225 3.80 -22.12 1.32
N GLU A 226 3.46 -23.14 2.09
CA GLU A 226 3.85 -23.27 3.51
C GLU A 226 5.35 -23.45 3.69
N LYS A 227 6.04 -24.05 2.71
CA LYS A 227 7.49 -24.19 2.71
C LYS A 227 8.22 -22.84 2.71
N TYR A 228 7.63 -21.79 2.13
CA TYR A 228 8.36 -20.56 1.83
C TYR A 228 7.76 -19.27 2.34
N ARG A 229 6.43 -19.19 2.44
CA ARG A 229 5.75 -17.96 2.84
C ARG A 229 6.22 -17.52 4.23
N LEU A 230 6.45 -16.22 4.39
CA LEU A 230 6.98 -15.58 5.59
C LEU A 230 8.38 -16.03 6.03
N LYS A 231 9.16 -16.62 5.12
CA LYS A 231 10.59 -16.88 5.33
C LYS A 231 11.46 -15.85 4.61
N SER A 232 12.70 -15.74 5.05
CA SER A 232 13.69 -14.81 4.54
C SER A 232 14.49 -15.42 3.39
N VAL A 233 14.65 -14.62 2.35
CA VAL A 233 15.52 -14.85 1.19
C VAL A 233 16.52 -13.70 1.04
N GLU A 234 16.75 -12.94 2.11
CA GLU A 234 17.65 -11.79 2.11
C GLU A 234 19.07 -12.17 1.66
N HIS A 235 19.54 -13.38 2.02
CA HIS A 235 20.84 -13.91 1.61
C HIS A 235 20.98 -14.15 0.10
N ILE A 236 19.87 -14.34 -0.63
CA ILE A 236 19.87 -14.55 -2.08
C ILE A 236 20.15 -13.23 -2.83
N PHE A 237 19.85 -12.08 -2.21
CA PHE A 237 20.03 -10.77 -2.81
C PHE A 237 21.37 -10.14 -2.40
N SER A 238 22.12 -9.62 -3.37
CA SER A 238 23.28 -8.80 -3.04
C SER A 238 22.83 -7.43 -2.50
N LYS A 239 23.53 -6.92 -1.47
CA LYS A 239 23.19 -5.65 -0.77
C LYS A 239 23.08 -4.42 -1.69
N LYS A 240 23.63 -4.48 -2.91
CA LYS A 240 23.62 -3.39 -3.91
C LYS A 240 22.71 -3.65 -5.12
N SER A 241 21.97 -4.77 -5.16
CA SER A 241 21.14 -5.11 -6.31
C SER A 241 19.88 -4.24 -6.37
N GLN A 242 19.88 -3.30 -7.32
CA GLN A 242 18.72 -2.46 -7.64
C GLN A 242 17.67 -3.19 -8.50
N ASN A 243 18.04 -4.29 -9.17
CA ASN A 243 17.10 -5.05 -9.99
C ASN A 243 16.05 -5.73 -9.09
N PRO A 244 14.74 -5.51 -9.32
CA PRO A 244 13.70 -6.18 -8.56
C PRO A 244 13.56 -7.66 -8.87
N ILE A 245 14.11 -8.14 -9.99
CA ILE A 245 13.98 -9.52 -10.46
C ILE A 245 15.23 -10.34 -10.13
N LYS A 246 15.01 -11.55 -9.60
CA LYS A 246 16.06 -12.55 -9.39
C LYS A 246 15.56 -13.92 -9.82
N TYR A 247 16.29 -14.57 -10.72
CA TYR A 247 16.05 -15.96 -11.10
C TYR A 247 16.84 -16.89 -10.18
N VAL A 248 16.21 -17.99 -9.77
CA VAL A 248 16.79 -19.02 -8.90
C VAL A 248 16.45 -20.38 -9.49
N ASN A 249 17.45 -21.25 -9.65
CA ASN A 249 17.33 -22.59 -10.24
C ASN A 249 16.70 -22.60 -11.65
N ILE A 250 17.09 -21.64 -12.48
CA ILE A 250 16.65 -21.43 -13.87
C ILE A 250 17.85 -21.23 -14.79
#